data_AF-A0A522IF83-F1
#
_entry.id   AF-A0A522IF83-F1
#
_cell.length_a   1.000
_cell.length_b   1.000
_cell.length_c   1.000
_cell.angle_alpha   90.00
_cell.angle_beta   90.00
_cell.angle_gamma   90.00
#
_symmetry.space_group_name_H-M   'P 1'
#
loop_
_entity.id
_entity.type
_entity.pdbx_description
1 polymer ?
#
loop_
_entity_poly.entity_id
_entity_poly.type
_entity_poly.pdbx_seq_one_letter_code
_entity_poly.pdbx_strand_id
1 'polypeptide(L)' 'ADLAAKKVVLLRADWTRRDPAITAAIGQLGRSGVPVYVLYEAGHAPQLLPQLPTVADMRAAIARL' A
#
# COMPACT_ATOMS: atom_id res chain seq x y z
N ALA A 1 1.90 -9.99 14.37
CA ALA A 1 0.63 -10.35 15.05
C ALA A 1 -0.53 -9.55 14.46
N ASP A 2 -0.49 -8.21 14.53
CA ASP A 2 -1.60 -7.32 14.17
C ASP A 2 -2.13 -7.51 12.73
N LEU A 3 -1.24 -7.56 11.72
CA LEU A 3 -1.63 -7.77 10.32
C LEU A 3 -2.35 -9.10 10.09
N ALA A 4 -1.83 -10.19 10.66
CA ALA A 4 -2.42 -11.51 10.54
C ALA A 4 -3.79 -11.59 11.26
N ALA A 5 -3.91 -10.96 12.44
CA ALA A 5 -5.17 -10.87 13.17
C ALA A 5 -6.27 -10.15 12.37
N LYS A 6 -5.88 -9.14 11.58
CA LYS A 6 -6.76 -8.41 10.65
C LYS A 6 -6.85 -9.04 9.26
N LYS A 7 -6.29 -10.24 9.05
CA LYS A 7 -6.26 -10.96 7.76
C LYS A 7 -5.67 -10.13 6.60
N VAL A 8 -4.72 -9.25 6.90
CA VAL A 8 -4.01 -8.45 5.90
C VAL A 8 -2.92 -9.28 5.25
N VAL A 9 -2.87 -9.28 3.93
CA VAL A 9 -1.84 -9.94 3.12
C VAL A 9 -0.87 -8.90 2.58
N LEU A 10 0.44 -9.18 2.66
CA LEU A 10 1.46 -8.32 2.09
C LEU A 10 1.61 -8.61 0.59
N LEU A 11 1.41 -7.59 -0.22
CA LEU A 11 1.76 -7.61 -1.65
C LEU A 11 3.00 -6.73 -1.86
N ARG A 12 3.95 -7.21 -2.65
CA ARG A 12 5.16 -6.48 -3.02
C ARG A 12 5.32 -6.45 -4.52
N ALA A 13 5.58 -5.26 -5.06
CA ALA A 13 5.87 -5.03 -6.46
C ALA A 13 7.28 -4.44 -6.58
N ASP A 14 8.13 -5.05 -7.41
CA ASP A 14 9.49 -4.58 -7.66
C ASP A 14 9.52 -3.72 -8.93
N TRP A 15 9.75 -2.41 -8.75
CA TRP A 15 9.77 -1.43 -9.84
C TRP A 15 11.19 -1.07 -10.33
N THR A 16 12.22 -1.87 -10.01
CA THR A 16 13.60 -1.57 -10.45
C THR A 16 13.75 -1.52 -11.97
N ARG A 17 12.95 -2.29 -12.73
CA ARG A 17 12.97 -2.30 -14.21
C ARG A 17 11.87 -1.45 -14.87
N ARG A 18 11.18 -0.60 -14.10
CA ARG A 18 10.06 0.22 -14.59
C ARG A 18 9.00 -0.58 -15.36
N ASP A 19 8.61 -1.72 -14.79
CA ASP A 19 7.56 -2.57 -15.36
C ASP A 19 6.32 -1.72 -15.73
N PRO A 20 5.78 -1.82 -16.96
CA PRO A 20 4.65 -0.99 -17.40
C PRO A 20 3.37 -1.17 -16.58
N ALA A 21 3.09 -2.39 -16.10
CA ALA A 21 1.90 -2.66 -15.29
C ALA A 21 2.05 -2.04 -13.89
N ILE A 22 3.24 -2.13 -13.29
CA ILE A 22 3.51 -1.44 -12.02
C ILE A 22 3.48 0.08 -12.21
N THR A 23 4.02 0.59 -13.32
CA THR A 23 3.97 2.03 -13.66
C THR A 23 2.52 2.52 -13.77
N ALA A 24 1.65 1.78 -14.45
CA ALA A 24 0.24 2.10 -14.56
C ALA A 24 -0.47 2.08 -13.19
N ALA A 25 -0.20 1.06 -12.35
CA ALA A 25 -0.77 0.98 -11.00
C ALA A 25 -0.34 2.14 -10.09
N ILE A 26 0.94 2.53 -10.14
CA ILE A 26 1.46 3.72 -9.44
C ILE A 26 0.74 5.00 -9.94
N GLY A 27 0.54 5.11 -11.26
CA GLY A 27 -0.18 6.23 -11.88
C GLY A 27 -1.66 6.31 -11.46
N GLN A 28 -2.35 5.17 -11.36
CA GLN A 28 -3.73 5.11 -10.86
C GLN A 28 -3.87 5.59 -9.41
N LEU A 29 -2.80 5.46 -8.62
CA LEU A 29 -2.71 6.00 -7.27
C LEU A 29 -2.30 7.49 -7.24
N GLY A 30 -2.20 8.16 -8.39
CA GLY A 30 -1.80 9.57 -8.48
C GLY A 30 -0.34 9.81 -8.07
N ARG A 31 0.52 8.81 -8.23
CA ARG A 31 1.95 8.89 -7.94
C ARG A 31 2.76 8.75 -9.23
N SER A 32 4.01 9.22 -9.19
CA SER A 32 4.92 9.19 -10.34
C SER A 32 6.09 8.21 -10.14
N GLY A 33 6.17 7.54 -8.99
CA GLY A 33 7.24 6.58 -8.70
C GLY A 33 7.17 6.04 -7.28
N VAL A 34 8.20 5.27 -6.93
CA VAL A 34 8.39 4.62 -5.62
C VAL A 34 9.15 5.53 -4.63
N PRO A 35 9.02 5.33 -3.30
CA PRO A 35 8.21 4.32 -2.62
C PRO A 35 6.70 4.65 -2.62
N VAL A 36 5.88 3.61 -2.78
CA VAL A 36 4.42 3.67 -2.63
C VAL A 36 3.98 2.59 -1.64
N TYR A 37 3.24 3.01 -0.62
CA TYR A 37 2.58 2.12 0.33
C TYR A 37 1.08 2.39 0.28
N VAL A 38 0.30 1.34 0.16
CA VAL A 38 -1.15 1.42 -0.01
C VAL A 38 -1.83 0.27 0.73
N LEU A 39 -2.92 0.58 1.41
CA LEU A 39 -3.81 -0.40 2.01
C LEU A 39 -5.07 -0.52 1.14
N TYR A 40 -5.34 -1.73 0.67
CA TYR A 40 -6.56 -2.07 -0.05
C TYR A 40 -7.54 -2.76 0.90
N GLU A 41 -8.79 -2.32 0.87
CA GLU A 41 -9.90 -2.86 1.66
C GLU A 41 -11.10 -3.06 0.73
N ALA A 42 -11.80 -4.18 0.87
CA ALA A 42 -12.95 -4.48 0.03
C ALA A 42 -14.04 -3.40 0.17
N GLY A 43 -14.57 -2.94 -0.96
CA GLY A 43 -15.61 -1.90 -0.99
C GLY A 43 -15.14 -0.48 -0.69
N HIS A 44 -13.85 -0.26 -0.46
CA HIS A 44 -13.29 1.06 -0.12
C HIS A 44 -12.24 1.50 -1.14
N ALA A 45 -12.08 2.82 -1.26
CA ALA A 45 -11.00 3.38 -2.06
C ALA A 45 -9.62 3.00 -1.45
N PRO A 46 -8.57 2.82 -2.27
CA PRO A 46 -7.24 2.53 -1.76
C PRO A 46 -6.73 3.64 -0.85
N GLN A 47 -6.27 3.29 0.35
CA GLN A 47 -5.68 4.26 1.27
C GLN A 47 -4.16 4.33 1.04
N LEU A 48 -3.68 5.47 0.53
CA LEU A 48 -2.26 5.75 0.49
C LEU A 48 -1.70 6.03 1.88
N LEU A 49 -0.58 5.41 2.19
CA LEU A 49 0.19 5.68 3.41
C LEU A 49 1.32 6.68 3.14
N PRO A 50 1.92 7.27 4.19
CA PRO A 50 3.12 8.08 4.04
C PRO A 50 4.22 7.31 3.30
N GLN A 51 5.07 8.03 2.56
CA GLN A 51 6.21 7.42 1.85
C GLN A 51 7.26 6.82 2.80
N LEU A 52 7.30 7.32 4.04
CA LEU A 52 8.08 6.80 5.15
C LEU A 52 7.13 6.48 6.31
N PRO A 53 6.40 5.35 6.24
CA PRO A 53 5.45 5.01 7.28
C PRO A 53 6.18 4.51 8.53
N THR A 54 5.72 4.97 9.69
CA THR A 54 6.10 4.41 10.97
C THR A 54 5.27 3.16 11.28
N VAL A 55 5.69 2.39 12.29
CA VAL A 55 4.88 1.28 12.82
C VAL A 55 3.54 1.79 13.34
N ALA A 56 3.51 3.00 13.91
CA ALA A 56 2.27 3.62 14.40
C ALA A 56 1.31 3.93 13.24
N ASP A 57 1.81 4.47 12.12
CA ASP A 57 0.99 4.74 10.93
C ASP A 57 0.36 3.45 10.39
N MET A 58 1.17 2.38 10.30
CA MET A 58 0.68 1.08 9.84
C MET A 58 -0.39 0.52 10.77
N ARG A 59 -0.15 0.55 12.09
CA ARG A 59 -1.14 0.08 13.10
C ARG A 59 -2.44 0.88 13.04
N ALA A 60 -2.35 2.20 12.95
CA ALA A 60 -3.52 3.06 12.83
C ALA A 60 -4.31 2.74 11.55
N ALA A 61 -3.62 2.52 10.43
CA ALA A 61 -4.25 2.18 9.16
C ALA A 61 -4.99 0.84 9.18
N ILE A 62 -4.50 -0.17 9.91
CA ILE A 62 -5.14 -1.49 9.98
C ILE A 62 -6.12 -1.64 11.15
N ALA A 63 -6.12 -0.71 12.11
CA ALA A 63 -7.04 -0.75 13.25
C ALA A 63 -8.51 -0.56 12.82
N ARG A 64 -8.74 0.12 11.69
CA ARG A 64 -10.06 0.38 11.09
C ARG A 64 -10.63 -0.76 10.24
N LEU A 65 -9.85 -1.81 9.96
CA LEU A 65 -10.27 -3.02 9.25
C LEU A 65 -11.02 -3.97 10.20
#